data_AF-A0ABD0PEQ8-F1
#
_entry.id   AF-A0ABD0PEQ8-F1
#
_cell.length_a   1.000
_cell.length_b   1.000
_cell.length_c   1.000
_cell.angle_alpha   90.00
_cell.angle_beta   90.00
_cell.angle_gamma   90.00
#
_symmetry.space_group_name_H-M   'P 1'
#
loop_
_entity.id
_entity.type
_entity.pdbx_description
1 polymer ?
#
loop_
_entity_poly.entity_id
_entity_poly.type
_entity_poly.pdbx_seq_one_letter_code
_entity_poly.pdbx_strand_id
1 'polypeptide(L)'
;MEAVSRPLNEGIVAICNICESLKKVHVSPTTDTCSNYNQIRKHIEDAEQCLKTSETVIKEKLGYLDECMEQLIREKHNFEQQKKEKSLAMDNFRIKKKSAEESLESFKSALEQAERSVESANYAIRAHQDRMNSSNDLATAGTALLAIPIFGWIAGPIMMSEGERGFEEASNALRDAEWDKQNCESDVRNCNEKVFHYEGIISRTQTEIDQTSEALKRIEVEIKEVQKHLEDTGNIQNMVRRSVNLLSVLSGRITAVERQTQRFILWQPVVNAMEDVMKAVVIISENQLLYNDGVPGHLINTLKENVGGLLALCNSPSNSEYDSYY
;
A
#
# COMPACT_ATOMS: atom_id res chain seq x y z
N MET A 1 8.34 9.20 -26.45
CA MET A 1 7.28 9.92 -27.17
C MET A 1 7.56 10.05 -28.65
N GLU A 2 8.83 10.09 -29.06
CA GLU A 2 9.27 10.08 -30.47
C GLU A 2 8.62 8.99 -31.35
N ALA A 3 8.47 7.77 -30.82
CA ALA A 3 7.80 6.66 -31.51
C ALA A 3 6.31 6.89 -31.82
N VAL A 4 5.67 7.90 -31.19
CA VAL A 4 4.30 8.33 -31.49
C VAL A 4 4.32 9.61 -32.34
N SER A 5 5.16 10.59 -32.00
CA SER A 5 5.17 11.89 -32.66
C SER A 5 5.72 11.84 -34.09
N ARG A 6 6.70 10.97 -34.37
CA ARG A 6 7.25 10.81 -35.72
C ARG A 6 6.19 10.31 -36.73
N PRO A 7 5.55 9.15 -36.53
CA PRO A 7 4.52 8.69 -37.46
C PRO A 7 3.33 9.66 -37.52
N LEU A 8 2.99 10.36 -36.43
CA LEU A 8 1.95 11.39 -36.46
C LEU A 8 2.32 12.55 -37.40
N ASN A 9 3.56 13.04 -37.33
CA ASN A 9 4.06 14.09 -38.22
C ASN A 9 4.07 13.65 -39.69
N GLU A 10 4.55 12.43 -39.95
CA GLU A 10 4.54 11.83 -41.30
C GLU A 10 3.10 11.72 -41.83
N GLY A 11 2.15 11.35 -40.97
CA GLY A 11 0.72 11.34 -41.30
C GLY A 11 0.18 12.73 -41.65
N ILE A 12 0.51 13.77 -40.88
CA ILE A 12 0.10 15.15 -41.19
C ILE A 12 0.69 15.64 -42.52
N VAL A 13 1.95 15.29 -42.83
CA VAL A 13 2.56 15.59 -44.13
C VAL A 13 1.79 14.91 -45.26
N ALA A 14 1.41 13.64 -45.10
CA ALA A 14 0.57 12.94 -46.06
C ALA A 14 -0.79 13.63 -46.24
N ILE A 15 -1.42 14.09 -45.16
CA ILE A 15 -2.67 14.87 -45.20
C ILE A 15 -2.50 16.17 -46.00
N CYS A 16 -1.40 16.90 -45.82
CA CYS A 16 -1.10 18.09 -46.63
C CYS A 16 -0.98 17.74 -48.12
N ASN A 17 -0.38 16.59 -48.45
CA ASN A 17 -0.24 16.12 -49.83
C ASN A 17 -1.58 15.70 -50.46
N ILE A 18 -2.54 15.21 -49.66
CA ILE A 18 -3.93 15.01 -50.11
C ILE A 18 -4.50 16.35 -50.60
N CYS A 19 -4.39 17.41 -49.79
CA CYS A 19 -4.89 18.73 -50.18
C CYS A 19 -4.23 19.26 -51.45
N GLU A 20 -2.90 19.14 -51.57
CA GLU A 20 -2.16 19.56 -52.77
C GLU A 20 -2.63 18.82 -54.03
N SER A 21 -2.87 17.52 -53.90
CA SER A 21 -3.33 16.69 -55.01
C SER A 21 -4.76 17.03 -55.41
N LEU A 22 -5.63 17.30 -54.43
CA LEU A 22 -7.00 17.78 -54.65
C LEU A 22 -7.03 19.13 -55.37
N LYS A 23 -6.21 20.11 -54.97
CA LYS A 23 -6.13 21.42 -55.66
C LYS A 23 -5.76 21.32 -57.14
N LYS A 24 -5.09 20.23 -57.55
CA LYS A 24 -4.63 19.98 -58.93
C LYS A 24 -5.53 19.04 -59.71
N VAL A 25 -6.68 18.65 -59.17
CA VAL A 25 -7.61 17.73 -59.85
C VAL A 25 -8.10 18.35 -61.15
N HIS A 26 -7.92 17.61 -62.24
CA HIS A 26 -8.56 17.87 -63.52
C HIS A 26 -9.46 16.68 -63.83
N VAL A 27 -10.77 16.92 -63.92
CA VAL A 27 -11.75 15.90 -64.28
C VAL A 27 -11.91 15.95 -65.80
N SER A 28 -11.60 14.84 -66.46
CA SER A 28 -11.79 14.73 -67.91
C SER A 28 -13.28 14.81 -68.25
N PRO A 29 -13.72 15.76 -69.10
CA PRO A 29 -15.14 15.92 -69.44
C PRO A 29 -15.75 14.72 -70.17
N THR A 30 -14.91 13.85 -70.74
CA THR A 30 -15.32 12.75 -71.63
C THR A 30 -15.23 11.37 -70.98
N THR A 31 -14.44 11.23 -69.92
CA THR A 31 -14.16 9.93 -69.29
C THR A 31 -14.51 9.90 -67.81
N ASP A 32 -14.89 11.03 -67.22
CA ASP A 32 -15.17 11.18 -65.78
C ASP A 32 -14.02 10.68 -64.89
N THR A 33 -12.80 10.65 -65.45
CA THR A 33 -11.60 10.18 -64.77
C THR A 33 -10.82 11.37 -64.22
N CYS A 34 -10.47 11.26 -62.94
CA CYS A 34 -9.60 12.22 -62.25
C CYS A 34 -8.13 11.90 -62.55
N SER A 35 -7.39 12.87 -63.11
CA SER A 35 -5.99 12.72 -63.50
C SER A 35 -5.05 12.32 -62.36
N ASN A 36 -5.37 12.73 -61.12
CA ASN A 36 -4.53 12.54 -59.94
C ASN A 36 -5.11 11.53 -58.94
N TYR A 37 -6.12 10.74 -59.33
CA TYR A 37 -6.82 9.82 -58.44
C TYR A 37 -5.85 8.89 -57.67
N ASN A 38 -4.92 8.24 -58.38
CA ASN A 38 -3.96 7.31 -57.77
C ASN A 38 -3.02 8.00 -56.77
N GLN A 39 -2.68 9.27 -57.00
CA GLN A 39 -1.84 10.04 -56.07
C GLN A 39 -2.62 10.38 -54.80
N ILE A 40 -3.85 10.87 -54.94
CA ILE A 40 -4.76 11.14 -53.81
C ILE A 40 -4.93 9.88 -52.97
N ARG A 41 -5.19 8.74 -53.62
CA ARG A 41 -5.38 7.46 -52.94
C ARG A 41 -4.14 7.05 -52.16
N LYS A 42 -2.97 7.13 -52.77
CA LYS A 42 -1.70 6.83 -52.10
C LYS A 42 -1.47 7.71 -50.87
N HIS A 43 -1.73 9.01 -50.97
CA HIS A 43 -1.57 9.92 -49.83
C HIS A 43 -2.56 9.65 -48.69
N ILE A 44 -3.79 9.21 -49.00
CA ILE A 44 -4.76 8.77 -47.99
C ILE A 44 -4.25 7.50 -47.30
N GLU A 45 -3.79 6.50 -48.05
CA GLU A 45 -3.25 5.25 -47.50
C GLU A 45 -2.02 5.51 -46.62
N ASP A 46 -1.10 6.39 -47.06
CA ASP A 46 0.07 6.81 -46.29
C ASP A 46 -0.37 7.48 -44.97
N ALA A 47 -1.36 8.37 -45.02
CA ALA A 47 -1.90 9.04 -43.83
C ALA A 47 -2.54 8.05 -42.84
N GLU A 48 -3.40 7.14 -43.33
CA GLU A 48 -4.04 6.12 -42.49
C GLU A 48 -3.01 5.21 -41.82
N GLN A 49 -2.02 4.75 -42.57
CA GLN A 49 -0.98 3.87 -42.04
C GLN A 49 -0.17 4.56 -40.94
N CYS A 50 0.26 5.81 -41.18
CA CYS A 50 1.00 6.61 -40.21
C CYS A 50 0.21 6.87 -38.92
N LEU A 51 -1.07 7.24 -39.05
CA LEU A 51 -1.95 7.47 -37.89
C LEU A 51 -2.22 6.20 -37.11
N LYS A 52 -2.45 5.08 -37.80
CA LYS A 52 -2.65 3.77 -37.18
C LYS A 52 -1.41 3.29 -36.42
N THR A 53 -0.21 3.52 -36.96
CA THR A 53 1.05 3.24 -36.24
C THR A 53 1.12 4.08 -34.96
N SER A 54 0.85 5.39 -35.05
CA SER A 54 0.85 6.29 -33.89
C SER A 54 -0.15 5.84 -32.82
N GLU A 55 -1.37 5.50 -33.24
CA GLU A 55 -2.46 5.03 -32.38
C GLU A 55 -2.11 3.71 -31.70
N THR A 56 -1.50 2.76 -32.43
CA THR A 56 -1.09 1.46 -31.89
C THR A 56 -0.05 1.63 -30.79
N VAL A 57 1.02 2.39 -31.06
CA VAL A 57 2.10 2.61 -30.08
C VAL A 57 1.58 3.28 -28.81
N ILE A 58 0.66 4.25 -28.91
CA ILE A 58 0.12 4.90 -27.73
C ILE A 58 -0.89 4.02 -26.96
N LYS A 59 -1.63 3.15 -27.66
CA LYS A 59 -2.51 2.15 -27.03
C LYS A 59 -1.70 1.09 -26.28
N GLU A 60 -0.58 0.64 -26.82
CA GLU A 60 0.34 -0.25 -26.11
C GLU A 60 0.86 0.41 -24.83
N LYS A 61 1.30 1.67 -24.91
CA LYS A 61 1.69 2.46 -23.72
C LYS A 61 0.57 2.60 -22.69
N LEU A 62 -0.67 2.79 -23.15
CA LEU A 62 -1.82 2.81 -22.26
C LEU A 62 -2.01 1.46 -21.55
N GLY A 63 -1.89 0.35 -22.29
CA GLY A 63 -1.97 -1.00 -21.72
C GLY A 63 -0.95 -1.24 -20.62
N TYR A 64 0.32 -0.85 -20.84
CA TYR A 64 1.34 -0.92 -19.78
C TYR A 64 0.98 -0.08 -18.55
N LEU A 65 0.40 1.11 -18.73
CA LEU A 65 -0.03 1.95 -17.60
C LEU A 65 -1.23 1.36 -16.87
N ASP A 66 -2.18 0.74 -17.59
CA ASP A 66 -3.30 0.02 -16.99
C ASP A 66 -2.78 -1.15 -16.13
N GLU A 67 -1.81 -1.93 -16.62
CA GLU A 67 -1.15 -3.00 -15.86
C GLU A 67 -0.41 -2.49 -14.62
N CYS A 68 0.34 -1.40 -14.75
CA CYS A 68 1.03 -0.77 -13.62
C CYS A 68 0.04 -0.29 -12.55
N MET A 69 -1.07 0.34 -12.96
CA MET A 69 -2.13 0.76 -12.04
C MET A 69 -2.73 -0.42 -11.28
N GLU A 70 -3.02 -1.52 -11.97
CA GLU A 70 -3.52 -2.73 -11.31
C GLU A 70 -2.52 -3.30 -10.30
N GLN A 71 -1.22 -3.32 -10.65
CA GLN A 71 -0.17 -3.78 -9.75
C GLN A 71 -0.11 -2.91 -8.50
N LEU A 72 -0.09 -1.58 -8.64
CA LEU A 72 -0.07 -0.66 -7.51
C LEU A 72 -1.31 -0.80 -6.62
N ILE A 73 -2.50 -1.04 -7.21
CA ILE A 73 -3.72 -1.32 -6.45
C ILE A 73 -3.56 -2.61 -5.63
N ARG A 74 -3.01 -3.67 -6.22
CA ARG A 74 -2.74 -4.94 -5.52
C ARG A 74 -1.72 -4.75 -4.39
N GLU A 75 -0.64 -4.02 -4.64
CA GLU A 75 0.38 -3.71 -3.65
C GLU A 75 -0.19 -2.91 -2.47
N LYS A 76 -0.98 -1.86 -2.76
CA LYS A 76 -1.68 -1.09 -1.72
C LYS A 76 -2.55 -1.99 -0.85
N HIS A 77 -3.37 -2.83 -1.46
CA HIS A 77 -4.23 -3.76 -0.72
C HIS A 77 -3.41 -4.72 0.16
N ASN A 78 -2.29 -5.24 -0.35
CA ASN A 78 -1.39 -6.09 0.42
C ASN A 78 -0.82 -5.37 1.65
N PHE A 79 -0.36 -4.12 1.50
CA PHE A 79 0.11 -3.32 2.63
C PHE A 79 -1.00 -3.00 3.64
N GLU A 80 -2.21 -2.68 3.18
CA GLU A 80 -3.36 -2.48 4.07
C GLU A 80 -3.73 -3.74 4.86
N GLN A 81 -3.66 -4.91 4.22
CA GLN A 81 -3.86 -6.19 4.89
C GLN A 81 -2.76 -6.45 5.94
N GLN A 82 -1.49 -6.24 5.59
CA GLN A 82 -0.38 -6.38 6.54
C GLN A 82 -0.50 -5.42 7.72
N LYS A 83 -0.95 -4.18 7.49
CA LYS A 83 -1.24 -3.20 8.54
C LYS A 83 -2.29 -3.74 9.51
N LYS A 84 -3.38 -4.31 9.00
CA LYS A 84 -4.45 -4.89 9.83
C LYS A 84 -3.95 -6.08 10.65
N GLU A 85 -3.21 -7.00 10.04
CA GLU A 85 -2.65 -8.17 10.72
C GLU A 85 -1.67 -7.78 11.83
N LYS A 86 -0.76 -6.84 11.55
CA LYS A 86 0.20 -6.35 12.56
C LYS A 86 -0.47 -5.52 13.66
N SER A 87 -1.52 -4.76 13.35
CA SER A 87 -2.30 -4.06 14.37
C SER A 87 -2.98 -5.04 15.32
N LEU A 88 -3.55 -6.13 14.80
CA LEU A 88 -4.14 -7.18 15.64
C LEU A 88 -3.09 -7.87 16.51
N ALA A 89 -1.90 -8.15 15.94
CA ALA A 89 -0.78 -8.71 16.71
C ALA A 89 -0.33 -7.76 17.83
N MET A 90 -0.26 -6.45 17.55
CA MET A 90 0.06 -5.41 18.54
C MET A 90 -0.92 -5.43 19.71
N ASP A 91 -2.21 -5.49 19.45
CA ASP A 91 -3.24 -5.52 20.50
C ASP A 91 -3.13 -6.80 21.34
N ASN A 92 -2.89 -7.95 20.70
CA ASN A 92 -2.63 -9.21 21.39
C ASN A 92 -1.39 -9.14 22.30
N PHE A 93 -0.30 -8.53 21.85
CA PHE A 93 0.89 -8.34 22.66
C PHE A 93 0.62 -7.43 23.86
N ARG A 94 -0.15 -6.35 23.68
CA ARG A 94 -0.55 -5.47 24.80
C ARG A 94 -1.38 -6.20 25.84
N ILE A 95 -2.33 -7.04 25.42
CA ILE A 95 -3.13 -7.89 26.33
C ILE A 95 -2.22 -8.86 27.09
N LYS A 96 -1.32 -9.56 26.39
CA LYS A 96 -0.37 -10.49 27.01
C LYS A 96 0.54 -9.80 28.02
N LYS A 97 1.08 -8.64 27.67
CA LYS A 97 1.93 -7.85 28.56
C LYS A 97 1.18 -7.45 29.82
N LYS A 98 -0.04 -6.92 29.69
CA LYS A 98 -0.87 -6.54 30.83
C LYS A 98 -1.17 -7.74 31.75
N SER A 99 -1.54 -8.88 31.18
CA SER A 99 -1.78 -10.11 31.96
C SER A 99 -0.52 -10.60 32.68
N ALA A 100 0.66 -10.46 32.07
CA ALA A 100 1.93 -10.79 32.70
C ALA A 100 2.30 -9.80 33.81
N GLU A 101 2.02 -8.51 33.65
CA GLU A 101 2.20 -7.47 34.67
C GLU A 101 1.31 -7.73 35.90
N GLU A 102 0.02 -8.04 35.70
CA GLU A 102 -0.91 -8.43 36.77
C GLU A 102 -0.44 -9.69 37.52
N SER A 103 0.07 -10.69 36.79
CA SER A 103 0.62 -11.91 37.39
C SER A 103 1.90 -11.64 38.18
N LEU A 104 2.77 -10.78 37.65
CA LEU A 104 4.01 -10.37 38.32
C LEU A 104 3.72 -9.66 39.64
N GLU A 105 2.75 -8.75 39.66
CA GLU A 105 2.34 -8.04 40.89
C GLU A 105 1.83 -9.00 41.97
N SER A 106 1.01 -9.98 41.57
CA SER A 106 0.52 -11.04 42.45
C SER A 106 1.67 -11.87 43.04
N PHE A 107 2.63 -12.31 42.20
CA PHE A 107 3.77 -13.11 42.68
C PHE A 107 4.77 -12.29 43.50
N LYS A 108 4.95 -10.99 43.24
CA LYS A 108 5.75 -10.12 44.11
C LYS A 108 5.13 -9.98 45.50
N SER A 109 3.80 -9.83 45.57
CA SER A 109 3.07 -9.80 46.84
C SER A 109 3.17 -11.13 47.60
N ALA A 110 3.06 -12.26 46.88
CA ALA A 110 3.22 -13.59 47.46
C ALA A 110 4.65 -13.87 47.94
N LEU A 111 5.66 -13.40 47.19
CA LEU A 111 7.07 -13.49 47.58
C LEU A 111 7.32 -12.72 48.88
N GLU A 112 6.84 -11.47 48.97
CA GLU A 112 6.97 -10.67 50.20
C GLU A 112 6.30 -11.34 51.40
N GLN A 113 5.13 -11.97 51.19
CA GLN A 113 4.47 -12.74 52.23
C GLN A 113 5.28 -13.97 52.65
N ALA A 114 5.83 -14.73 51.69
CA ALA A 114 6.65 -15.91 51.96
C ALA A 114 7.96 -15.55 52.70
N GLU A 115 8.62 -14.45 52.32
CA GLU A 115 9.81 -13.94 53.00
C GLU A 115 9.52 -13.57 54.46
N ARG A 116 8.39 -12.89 54.73
CA ARG A 116 7.94 -12.60 56.10
C ARG A 116 7.65 -13.89 56.89
N SER A 117 7.09 -14.92 56.26
CA SER A 117 6.88 -16.22 56.90
C SER A 117 8.21 -16.91 57.26
N VAL A 118 9.22 -16.87 56.38
CA VAL A 118 10.58 -17.35 56.68
C VAL A 118 11.19 -16.57 57.86
N GLU A 119 11.04 -15.25 57.90
CA GLU A 119 11.55 -14.42 59.00
C GLU A 119 10.88 -14.79 60.33
N SER A 120 9.56 -14.97 60.33
CA SER A 120 8.77 -15.41 61.48
C SER A 120 9.20 -16.80 61.97
N ALA A 121 9.37 -17.76 61.06
CA ALA A 121 9.85 -19.12 61.39
C ALA A 121 11.26 -19.08 61.99
N ASN A 122 12.17 -18.28 61.42
CA ASN A 122 13.53 -18.10 61.99
C ASN A 122 13.52 -17.42 63.37
N TYR A 123 12.57 -16.52 63.63
CA TYR A 123 12.39 -15.94 64.96
C TYR A 123 11.89 -16.97 65.96
N ALA A 124 10.90 -17.78 65.59
CA ALA A 124 10.37 -18.86 66.43
C ALA A 124 11.47 -19.88 66.79
N ILE A 125 12.25 -20.34 65.81
CA ILE A 125 13.39 -21.25 66.03
C ILE A 125 14.39 -20.65 67.02
N ARG A 126 14.79 -19.37 66.84
CA ARG A 126 15.71 -18.67 67.76
C ARG A 126 15.15 -18.58 69.18
N ALA A 127 13.88 -18.18 69.32
CA ALA A 127 13.22 -18.09 70.63
C ALA A 127 13.16 -19.45 71.36
N HIS A 128 13.00 -20.56 70.62
CA HIS A 128 13.05 -21.90 71.19
C HIS A 128 14.47 -22.33 71.58
N GLN A 129 15.48 -22.03 70.76
CA GLN A 129 16.88 -22.32 71.03
C GLN A 129 17.43 -21.55 72.24
N ASP A 130 17.14 -20.25 72.34
CA ASP A 130 17.56 -19.41 73.48
C ASP A 130 16.95 -19.91 74.78
N ARG A 131 15.70 -20.38 74.76
CA ARG A 131 15.02 -20.95 75.92
C ARG A 131 15.61 -22.30 76.34
N MET A 132 15.93 -23.19 75.40
CA MET A 132 16.65 -24.45 75.69
C MET A 132 18.03 -24.18 76.31
N ASN A 133 18.78 -23.21 75.78
CA ASN A 133 20.10 -22.84 76.29
C ASN A 133 20.03 -22.19 77.68
N SER A 134 18.99 -21.39 77.95
CA SER A 134 18.75 -20.80 79.28
C SER A 134 18.31 -21.83 80.35
N SER A 135 17.75 -22.98 79.94
CA SER A 135 17.28 -24.03 80.85
C SER A 135 18.39 -24.95 81.38
N ASN A 136 19.64 -24.81 80.90
CA ASN A 136 20.78 -25.56 81.44
C ASN A 136 21.28 -25.06 82.80
N ASP A 137 20.79 -23.91 83.29
CA ASP A 137 21.35 -23.26 84.50
C ASP A 137 20.47 -23.34 85.75
N LEU A 138 19.30 -23.98 85.71
CA LEU A 138 18.58 -24.30 86.94
C LEU A 138 17.55 -25.42 86.72
N ALA A 139 17.89 -26.61 87.21
CA ALA A 139 16.93 -27.67 87.52
C ALA A 139 16.06 -27.26 88.72
N THR A 140 15.26 -26.19 88.61
CA THR A 140 14.14 -25.92 89.52
C THR A 140 13.20 -24.88 88.93
N ALA A 141 11.89 -25.17 89.04
CA ALA A 141 10.73 -24.34 88.73
C ALA A 141 10.12 -24.46 87.31
N GLY A 142 8.93 -25.08 87.29
CA GLY A 142 8.08 -25.29 86.12
C GLY A 142 7.86 -24.00 85.35
N THR A 143 8.18 -24.04 84.07
CA THR A 143 8.21 -22.85 83.22
C THR A 143 7.07 -22.87 82.22
N ALA A 144 6.30 -21.79 82.22
CA ALA A 144 5.21 -21.52 81.30
C ALA A 144 5.75 -21.37 79.86
N LEU A 145 5.33 -22.26 78.96
CA LEU A 145 5.48 -22.10 77.50
C LEU A 145 4.39 -21.15 76.98
N LEU A 146 4.79 -19.95 76.53
CA LEU A 146 3.90 -19.09 75.74
C LEU A 146 3.86 -19.56 74.29
N ALA A 147 2.67 -19.94 73.83
CA ALA A 147 2.37 -20.20 72.43
C ALA A 147 2.55 -18.92 71.60
N ILE A 148 3.40 -18.97 70.58
CA ILE A 148 3.47 -17.92 69.55
C ILE A 148 2.55 -18.39 68.42
N PRO A 149 1.40 -17.74 68.20
CA PRO A 149 0.54 -18.11 67.08
C PRO A 149 1.19 -17.63 65.77
N ILE A 150 1.52 -18.57 64.88
CA ILE A 150 1.98 -18.29 63.53
C ILE A 150 0.76 -18.20 62.62
N PHE A 151 0.59 -17.07 61.94
CA PHE A 151 -0.47 -16.87 60.95
C PHE A 151 -0.13 -17.67 59.67
N GLY A 152 -1.04 -18.57 59.28
CA GLY A 152 -1.03 -19.19 57.96
C GLY A 152 -1.05 -20.72 57.93
N TRP A 153 -2.05 -21.35 58.56
CA TRP A 153 -2.63 -22.66 58.24
C TRP A 153 -1.62 -23.79 57.91
N ILE A 154 -1.05 -24.41 58.95
CA ILE A 154 -0.99 -25.87 59.22
C ILE A 154 -0.60 -26.03 60.71
N ALA A 155 -1.17 -27.03 61.39
CA ALA A 155 -1.31 -27.22 62.85
C ALA A 155 0.04 -27.29 63.63
N GLY A 156 0.18 -26.85 64.89
CA GLY A 156 -0.77 -26.42 65.92
C GLY A 156 -0.03 -25.79 67.14
N PRO A 157 -0.75 -25.35 68.19
CA PRO A 157 -0.15 -24.71 69.36
C PRO A 157 0.71 -25.69 70.15
N ILE A 158 1.91 -25.26 70.52
CA ILE A 158 2.79 -25.97 71.46
C ILE A 158 2.08 -26.02 72.82
N MET A 159 1.59 -27.20 73.21
CA MET A 159 0.97 -27.42 74.52
C MET A 159 2.04 -27.51 75.62
N MET A 160 1.73 -26.97 76.80
CA MET A 160 2.51 -27.11 78.02
C MET A 160 2.41 -28.56 78.55
N SER A 161 3.53 -29.20 78.86
CA SER A 161 3.56 -30.40 79.71
C SER A 161 4.49 -30.22 80.91
N GLU A 162 4.04 -30.71 82.07
CA GLU A 162 4.83 -30.81 83.30
C GLU A 162 5.77 -32.02 83.22
N GLY A 163 7.06 -31.82 83.50
CA GLY A 163 8.02 -32.82 83.99
C GLY A 163 8.41 -33.97 83.05
N GLU A 164 9.72 -34.07 82.72
CA GLU A 164 10.41 -35.13 81.95
C GLU A 164 9.93 -35.38 80.49
N ARG A 165 8.67 -35.12 80.13
CA ARG A 165 8.16 -35.16 78.74
C ARG A 165 8.40 -33.88 77.93
N GLY A 166 8.73 -32.78 78.62
CA GLY A 166 8.91 -31.46 78.00
C GLY A 166 10.10 -31.35 77.04
N PHE A 167 11.12 -32.21 77.16
CA PHE A 167 12.25 -32.21 76.22
C PHE A 167 11.87 -32.83 74.87
N GLU A 168 11.11 -33.93 74.88
CA GLU A 168 10.66 -34.60 73.64
C GLU A 168 9.62 -33.73 72.91
N GLU A 169 8.71 -33.09 73.64
CA GLU A 169 7.74 -32.13 73.07
C GLU A 169 8.42 -30.86 72.53
N ALA A 170 9.41 -30.30 73.24
CA ALA A 170 10.17 -29.16 72.74
C ALA A 170 11.05 -29.52 71.53
N SER A 171 11.61 -30.74 71.49
CA SER A 171 12.35 -31.25 70.33
C SER A 171 11.44 -31.49 69.13
N ASN A 172 10.23 -32.00 69.34
CA ASN A 172 9.23 -32.15 68.28
C ASN A 172 8.79 -30.79 67.75
N ALA A 173 8.53 -29.81 68.62
CA ALA A 173 8.17 -28.45 68.23
C ALA A 173 9.29 -27.73 67.44
N LEU A 174 10.56 -27.94 67.82
CA LEU A 174 11.70 -27.42 67.06
C LEU A 174 11.78 -28.05 65.66
N ARG A 175 11.58 -29.38 65.56
CA ARG A 175 11.56 -30.09 64.28
C ARG A 175 10.40 -29.61 63.40
N ASP A 176 9.22 -29.39 63.97
CA ASP A 176 8.06 -28.88 63.22
C ASP A 176 8.32 -27.44 62.74
N ALA A 177 8.94 -26.59 63.56
CA ALA A 177 9.34 -25.24 63.15
C ALA A 177 10.43 -25.23 62.06
N GLU A 178 11.37 -26.18 62.10
CA GLU A 178 12.37 -26.37 61.04
C GLU A 178 11.75 -26.87 59.73
N TRP A 179 10.77 -27.78 59.82
CA TRP A 179 9.98 -28.24 58.68
C TRP A 179 9.18 -27.09 58.03
N ASP A 180 8.52 -26.27 58.85
CA ASP A 180 7.78 -25.11 58.39
C ASP A 180 8.68 -24.06 57.74
N LYS A 181 9.89 -23.85 58.29
CA LYS A 181 10.90 -23.01 57.66
C LYS A 181 11.29 -23.54 56.28
N GLN A 182 11.54 -24.84 56.14
CA GLN A 182 11.88 -25.45 54.85
C GLN A 182 10.76 -25.27 53.82
N ASN A 183 9.50 -25.39 54.23
CA ASN A 183 8.35 -25.14 53.36
C ASN A 183 8.28 -23.67 52.94
N CYS A 184 8.46 -22.74 53.88
CA CYS A 184 8.48 -21.30 53.58
C CYS A 184 9.64 -20.91 52.64
N GLU A 185 10.83 -21.49 52.82
CA GLU A 185 11.98 -21.28 51.92
C GLU A 185 11.73 -21.84 50.52
N SER A 186 11.02 -22.97 50.42
CA SER A 186 10.56 -23.54 49.15
C SER A 186 9.56 -22.61 48.45
N ASP A 187 8.63 -22.01 49.19
CA ASP A 187 7.66 -21.04 48.66
C ASP A 187 8.33 -19.76 48.18
N VAL A 188 9.32 -19.24 48.91
CA VAL A 188 10.17 -18.12 48.47
C VAL A 188 10.85 -18.45 47.14
N ARG A 189 11.47 -19.63 47.02
CA ARG A 189 12.14 -20.05 45.79
C ARG A 189 11.18 -20.11 44.61
N ASN A 190 10.03 -20.75 44.79
CA ASN A 190 8.99 -20.88 43.76
C ASN A 190 8.43 -19.51 43.34
N CYS A 191 8.15 -18.61 44.30
CA CYS A 191 7.67 -17.27 43.97
C CYS A 191 8.73 -16.45 43.23
N ASN A 192 9.99 -16.56 43.65
CA ASN A 192 11.10 -15.87 43.00
C ASN A 192 11.32 -16.36 41.55
N GLU A 193 11.27 -17.67 41.31
CA GLU A 193 11.31 -18.25 39.96
C GLU A 193 10.18 -17.71 39.08
N LYS A 194 8.97 -17.57 39.62
CA LYS A 194 7.83 -17.00 38.89
C LYS A 194 8.00 -15.49 38.63
N VAL A 195 8.54 -14.73 39.57
CA VAL A 195 8.86 -13.30 39.37
C VAL A 195 9.82 -13.15 38.20
N PHE A 196 10.95 -13.87 38.19
CA PHE A 196 11.89 -13.86 37.07
C PHE A 196 11.25 -14.30 35.76
N HIS A 197 10.38 -15.31 35.80
CA HIS A 197 9.67 -15.80 34.62
C HIS A 197 8.78 -14.71 33.99
N TYR A 198 7.95 -14.04 34.78
CA TYR A 198 7.04 -13.00 34.27
C TYR A 198 7.78 -11.73 33.87
N GLU A 199 8.85 -11.34 34.57
CA GLU A 199 9.74 -10.25 34.12
C GLU A 199 10.34 -10.57 32.74
N GLY A 200 10.77 -11.82 32.52
CA GLY A 200 11.24 -12.29 31.22
C GLY A 200 10.17 -12.24 30.13
N ILE A 201 8.93 -12.63 30.43
CA ILE A 201 7.80 -12.51 29.49
C ILE A 201 7.55 -11.05 29.13
N ILE A 202 7.47 -10.15 30.12
CA ILE A 202 7.23 -8.73 29.90
C ILE A 202 8.32 -8.12 29.02
N SER A 203 9.59 -8.41 29.29
CA SER A 203 10.71 -7.91 28.49
C SER A 203 10.66 -8.41 27.04
N ARG A 204 10.32 -9.69 26.82
CA ARG A 204 10.20 -10.25 25.47
C ARG A 204 9.02 -9.63 24.72
N THR A 205 7.86 -9.55 25.35
CA THR A 205 6.67 -8.96 24.74
C THR A 205 6.84 -7.47 24.47
N GLN A 206 7.58 -6.73 25.32
CA GLN A 206 7.93 -5.34 25.03
C GLN A 206 8.78 -5.23 23.76
N THR A 207 9.75 -6.13 23.57
CA THR A 207 10.56 -6.18 22.35
C THR A 207 9.68 -6.46 21.12
N GLU A 208 8.73 -7.39 21.23
CA GLU A 208 7.77 -7.70 20.16
C GLU A 208 6.87 -6.49 19.82
N ILE A 209 6.45 -5.72 20.83
CA ILE A 209 5.71 -4.47 20.65
C ILE A 209 6.56 -3.46 19.88
N ASP A 210 7.80 -3.24 20.29
CA ASP A 210 8.67 -2.23 19.66
C ASP A 210 8.97 -2.58 18.20
N GLN A 211 9.29 -3.84 17.92
CA GLN A 211 9.50 -4.34 16.55
C GLN A 211 8.23 -4.21 15.69
N THR A 212 7.06 -4.55 16.24
CA THR A 212 5.78 -4.45 15.53
C THR A 212 5.42 -2.99 15.25
N SER A 213 5.72 -2.09 16.19
CA SER A 213 5.49 -0.65 16.06
C SER A 213 6.32 -0.07 14.92
N GLU A 214 7.61 -0.40 14.87
CA GLU A 214 8.49 0.01 13.76
C GLU A 214 8.05 -0.58 12.42
N ALA A 215 7.59 -1.83 12.39
CA ALA A 215 7.05 -2.43 11.18
C ALA A 215 5.77 -1.72 10.70
N LEU A 216 4.86 -1.34 11.61
CA LEU A 216 3.65 -0.57 11.28
C LEU A 216 3.98 0.80 10.70
N LYS A 217 4.99 1.51 11.26
CA LYS A 217 5.46 2.78 10.71
C LYS A 217 5.99 2.62 9.29
N ARG A 218 6.78 1.57 9.02
CA ARG A 218 7.29 1.27 7.67
C ARG A 218 6.15 1.02 6.68
N ILE A 219 5.19 0.17 7.02
CA ILE A 219 4.02 -0.10 6.18
C ILE A 219 3.23 1.19 5.89
N GLU A 220 3.11 2.08 6.87
CA GLU A 220 2.39 3.34 6.67
C GLU A 220 3.12 4.30 5.71
N VAL A 221 4.46 4.26 5.68
CA VAL A 221 5.26 4.96 4.66
C VAL A 221 5.04 4.33 3.29
N GLU A 222 5.10 3.00 3.18
CA GLU A 222 4.90 2.26 1.92
C GLU A 222 3.50 2.53 1.33
N ILE A 223 2.45 2.55 2.16
CA ILE A 223 1.09 2.90 1.72
C ILE A 223 1.04 4.31 1.12
N LYS A 224 1.69 5.30 1.76
CA LYS A 224 1.73 6.68 1.27
C LYS A 224 2.49 6.78 -0.05
N GLU A 225 3.59 6.05 -0.17
CA GLU A 225 4.40 6.00 -1.39
C GLU A 225 3.60 5.39 -2.56
N VAL A 226 2.98 4.23 -2.35
CA VAL A 226 2.12 3.60 -3.37
C VAL A 226 0.93 4.49 -3.72
N GLN A 227 0.33 5.17 -2.75
CA GLN A 227 -0.77 6.11 -3.01
C GLN A 227 -0.33 7.28 -3.89
N LYS A 228 0.86 7.83 -3.66
CA LYS A 228 1.43 8.86 -4.52
C LYS A 228 1.67 8.32 -5.93
N HIS A 229 2.24 7.13 -6.06
CA HIS A 229 2.46 6.50 -7.36
C HIS A 229 1.16 6.22 -8.12
N LEU A 230 0.08 5.85 -7.44
CA LEU A 230 -1.25 5.71 -8.03
C LEU A 230 -1.78 7.03 -8.59
N GLU A 231 -1.60 8.13 -7.85
CA GLU A 231 -2.02 9.46 -8.30
C GLU A 231 -1.22 9.92 -9.52
N ASP A 232 0.11 9.84 -9.44
CA ASP A 232 1.03 10.23 -10.51
C ASP A 232 0.77 9.39 -11.78
N THR A 233 0.66 8.07 -11.64
CA THR A 233 0.39 7.15 -12.75
C THR A 233 -1.00 7.38 -13.33
N GLY A 234 -2.02 7.61 -12.49
CA GLY A 234 -3.38 7.93 -12.93
C GLY A 234 -3.45 9.23 -13.74
N ASN A 235 -2.69 10.26 -13.35
CA ASN A 235 -2.56 11.50 -14.11
C ASN A 235 -1.96 11.25 -15.50
N ILE A 236 -0.87 10.48 -15.57
CA ILE A 236 -0.22 10.10 -16.83
C ILE A 236 -1.17 9.26 -17.70
N GLN A 237 -1.84 8.26 -17.11
CA GLN A 237 -2.81 7.40 -17.79
C GLN A 237 -3.94 8.23 -18.41
N ASN A 238 -4.47 9.22 -17.69
CA ASN A 238 -5.49 10.13 -18.22
C ASN A 238 -4.98 10.96 -19.41
N MET A 239 -3.74 11.45 -19.36
CA MET A 239 -3.12 12.15 -20.50
C MET A 239 -2.96 11.23 -21.71
N VAL A 240 -2.54 9.99 -21.50
CA VAL A 240 -2.39 8.98 -22.56
C VAL A 240 -3.75 8.61 -23.15
N ARG A 241 -4.79 8.37 -22.33
CA ARG A 241 -6.16 8.10 -22.79
C ARG A 241 -6.72 9.22 -23.65
N ARG A 242 -6.52 10.47 -23.24
CA ARG A 242 -6.90 11.65 -24.06
C ARG A 242 -6.21 11.61 -25.41
N SER A 243 -4.92 11.30 -25.43
CA SER A 243 -4.12 11.26 -26.65
C SER A 243 -4.53 10.11 -27.59
N VAL A 244 -4.85 8.94 -27.05
CA VAL A 244 -5.46 7.83 -27.79
C VAL A 244 -6.76 8.28 -28.44
N ASN A 245 -7.69 8.88 -27.67
CA ASN A 245 -8.97 9.33 -28.18
C ASN A 245 -8.82 10.36 -29.31
N LEU A 246 -7.90 11.32 -29.15
CA LEU A 246 -7.63 12.31 -30.20
C LEU A 246 -7.11 11.66 -31.49
N LEU A 247 -6.18 10.71 -31.40
CA LEU A 247 -5.67 9.97 -32.56
C LEU A 247 -6.76 9.12 -33.22
N SER A 248 -7.61 8.45 -32.43
CA SER A 248 -8.76 7.70 -32.97
C SER A 248 -9.74 8.61 -33.70
N VAL A 249 -10.01 9.81 -33.18
CA VAL A 249 -10.85 10.82 -33.85
C VAL A 249 -10.23 11.23 -35.18
N LEU A 250 -8.95 11.59 -35.21
CA LEU A 250 -8.26 11.98 -36.44
C LEU A 250 -8.26 10.85 -37.48
N SER A 251 -7.93 9.62 -37.06
CA SER A 251 -7.98 8.45 -37.94
C SER A 251 -9.38 8.25 -38.54
N GLY A 252 -10.43 8.39 -37.72
CA GLY A 252 -11.81 8.29 -38.20
C GLY A 252 -12.18 9.38 -39.21
N ARG A 253 -11.65 10.60 -39.07
CA ARG A 253 -11.86 11.67 -40.06
C ARG A 253 -11.13 11.40 -41.37
N ILE A 254 -9.93 10.81 -41.33
CA ILE A 254 -9.23 10.39 -42.55
C ILE A 254 -9.97 9.27 -43.27
N THR A 255 -10.51 8.28 -42.54
CA THR A 255 -11.36 7.25 -43.15
C THR A 255 -12.64 7.85 -43.77
N ALA A 256 -13.14 8.98 -43.25
CA ALA A 256 -14.23 9.69 -43.91
C ALA A 256 -13.78 10.31 -45.26
N VAL A 257 -12.60 10.93 -45.31
CA VAL A 257 -12.00 11.42 -46.57
C VAL A 257 -11.78 10.27 -47.56
N GLU A 258 -11.28 9.13 -47.07
CA GLU A 258 -11.11 7.91 -47.85
C GLU A 258 -12.41 7.49 -48.54
N ARG A 259 -13.50 7.38 -47.76
CA ARG A 259 -14.82 7.00 -48.28
C ARG A 259 -15.37 8.00 -49.29
N GLN A 260 -15.18 9.30 -49.05
CA GLN A 260 -15.64 10.35 -49.95
C GLN A 260 -14.83 10.46 -51.25
N THR A 261 -13.68 9.79 -51.33
CA THR A 261 -12.80 9.79 -52.51
C THR A 261 -12.68 8.42 -53.17
N GLN A 262 -13.40 7.40 -52.70
CA GLN A 262 -13.18 6.00 -53.09
C GLN A 262 -13.65 5.63 -54.51
N ARG A 263 -14.61 6.37 -55.08
CA ARG A 263 -15.20 6.03 -56.40
C ARG A 263 -15.27 7.23 -57.33
N PHE A 264 -15.70 8.37 -56.80
CA PHE A 264 -15.80 9.65 -57.46
C PHE A 264 -15.52 10.72 -56.41
N ILE A 265 -15.10 11.91 -56.84
CA ILE A 265 -14.75 12.99 -55.92
C ILE A 265 -15.84 14.05 -55.95
N LEU A 266 -16.76 14.00 -55.00
CA LEU A 266 -17.69 15.10 -54.77
C LEU A 266 -16.96 16.20 -53.99
N TRP A 267 -16.87 17.39 -54.60
CA TRP A 267 -16.04 18.46 -54.07
C TRP A 267 -16.48 18.91 -52.68
N GLN A 268 -17.76 19.23 -52.48
CA GLN A 268 -18.26 19.73 -51.21
C GLN A 268 -18.10 18.72 -50.05
N PRO A 269 -18.49 17.43 -50.17
CA PRO A 269 -18.26 16.44 -49.11
C PRO A 269 -16.78 16.23 -48.77
N VAL A 270 -15.89 16.21 -49.76
CA VAL A 270 -14.45 16.02 -49.52
C VAL A 270 -13.84 17.22 -48.81
N VAL A 271 -14.20 18.44 -49.24
CA VAL A 271 -13.71 19.67 -48.60
C VAL A 271 -14.19 19.77 -47.14
N ASN A 272 -15.45 19.42 -46.87
CA ASN A 272 -15.98 19.37 -45.50
C ASN A 272 -15.23 18.33 -44.64
N ALA A 273 -14.94 17.15 -45.19
CA ALA A 273 -14.18 16.12 -44.48
C ALA A 273 -12.73 16.57 -44.20
N MET A 274 -12.09 17.27 -45.14
CA MET A 274 -10.75 17.84 -44.94
C MET A 274 -10.74 18.97 -43.91
N GLU A 275 -11.81 19.77 -43.82
CA GLU A 275 -11.98 20.77 -42.76
C GLU A 275 -12.05 20.11 -41.37
N ASP A 276 -12.82 19.04 -41.24
CA ASP A 276 -12.90 18.26 -40.00
C ASP A 276 -11.55 17.65 -39.61
N VAL A 277 -10.79 17.14 -40.57
CA VAL A 277 -9.42 16.65 -40.37
C VAL A 277 -8.51 17.76 -39.83
N MET A 278 -8.54 18.94 -40.45
CA MET A 278 -7.73 20.08 -40.02
C MET A 278 -8.09 20.55 -38.61
N LYS A 279 -9.39 20.60 -38.26
CA LYS A 279 -9.84 20.88 -36.89
C LYS A 279 -9.30 19.84 -35.90
N ALA A 280 -9.36 18.55 -36.24
CA ALA A 280 -8.83 17.48 -35.38
C ALA A 280 -7.30 17.58 -35.18
N VAL A 281 -6.55 17.88 -36.25
CA VAL A 281 -5.09 18.10 -36.18
C VAL A 281 -4.75 19.30 -35.28
N VAL A 282 -5.51 20.40 -35.37
CA VAL A 282 -5.33 21.57 -34.49
C VAL A 282 -5.54 21.20 -33.01
N ILE A 283 -6.59 20.45 -32.69
CA ILE A 283 -6.82 19.99 -31.30
C ILE A 283 -5.68 19.07 -30.82
N ILE A 284 -5.23 18.15 -31.67
CA ILE A 284 -4.09 17.27 -31.35
C ILE A 284 -2.81 18.06 -31.08
N SER A 285 -2.63 19.18 -31.77
CA SER A 285 -1.45 20.04 -31.62
C SER A 285 -1.35 20.72 -30.25
N GLU A 286 -2.48 20.95 -29.60
CA GLU A 286 -2.56 21.52 -28.25
C GLU A 286 -2.27 20.45 -27.17
N ASN A 287 -2.20 19.18 -27.55
CA ASN A 287 -1.89 18.09 -26.63
C ASN A 287 -0.38 18.02 -26.36
N GLN A 288 0.00 18.43 -25.15
CA GLN A 288 1.39 18.43 -24.69
C GLN A 288 2.06 17.07 -24.81
N LEU A 289 1.34 15.96 -24.53
CA LEU A 289 1.90 14.63 -24.61
C LEU A 289 2.35 14.32 -26.05
N LEU A 290 1.49 14.56 -27.03
CA LEU A 290 1.78 14.29 -28.45
C LEU A 290 2.82 15.25 -29.04
N TYR A 291 2.90 16.49 -28.54
CA TYR A 291 3.81 17.53 -29.00
C TYR A 291 4.56 18.20 -27.85
N ASN A 292 5.46 17.45 -27.21
CA ASN A 292 6.27 17.94 -26.10
C ASN A 292 7.32 19.01 -26.51
N ASP A 293 7.87 18.92 -27.72
CA ASP A 293 8.90 19.86 -28.22
C ASP A 293 8.31 21.05 -29.01
N GLY A 294 7.00 21.27 -28.84
CA GLY A 294 6.21 22.14 -29.70
C GLY A 294 5.78 21.41 -30.97
N VAL A 295 4.58 21.75 -31.42
CA VAL A 295 4.09 21.41 -32.74
C VAL A 295 5.12 21.87 -33.77
N PRO A 296 5.39 21.13 -34.85
CA PRO A 296 5.96 21.72 -36.04
C PRO A 296 4.91 22.71 -36.57
N GLY A 297 4.88 23.93 -36.02
CA GLY A 297 3.84 24.93 -36.28
C GLY A 297 3.72 25.24 -37.78
N HIS A 298 4.83 25.03 -38.51
CA HIS A 298 4.85 25.04 -39.96
C HIS A 298 3.90 24.01 -40.59
N LEU A 299 3.84 22.75 -40.13
CA LEU A 299 2.96 21.72 -40.70
C LEU A 299 1.48 22.07 -40.53
N ILE A 300 1.10 22.59 -39.36
CA ILE A 300 -0.30 22.98 -39.11
C ILE A 300 -0.68 24.21 -39.90
N ASN A 301 0.22 25.19 -40.01
CA ASN A 301 -0.02 26.37 -40.84
C ASN A 301 -0.15 25.97 -42.31
N THR A 302 0.73 25.10 -42.82
CA THR A 302 0.61 24.55 -44.17
C THR A 302 -0.71 23.82 -44.37
N LEU A 303 -1.16 23.00 -43.40
CA LEU A 303 -2.44 22.32 -43.50
C LEU A 303 -3.62 23.32 -43.54
N LYS A 304 -3.60 24.34 -42.68
CA LYS A 304 -4.63 25.40 -42.64
C LYS A 304 -4.69 26.17 -43.97
N GLU A 305 -3.55 26.56 -44.52
CA GLU A 305 -3.46 27.22 -45.82
C GLU A 305 -4.01 26.33 -46.94
N ASN A 306 -3.67 25.04 -46.91
CA ASN A 306 -4.10 24.08 -47.90
C ASN A 306 -5.60 23.80 -47.88
N VAL A 307 -6.19 23.63 -46.70
CA VAL A 307 -7.63 23.46 -46.54
C VAL A 307 -8.37 24.76 -46.85
N GLY A 308 -7.83 25.92 -46.47
CA GLY A 308 -8.37 27.22 -46.85
C GLY A 308 -8.41 27.43 -48.37
N GLY A 309 -7.35 27.00 -49.08
CA GLY A 309 -7.31 27.00 -50.53
C GLY A 309 -8.36 26.08 -51.16
N LEU A 310 -8.60 24.89 -50.59
CA LEU A 310 -9.66 23.98 -51.03
C LEU A 310 -11.06 24.58 -50.84
N LEU A 311 -11.32 25.21 -49.70
CA LEU A 311 -12.58 25.90 -49.41
C LEU A 311 -12.84 27.05 -50.39
N ALA A 312 -11.81 27.85 -50.69
CA ALA A 312 -11.92 28.94 -51.67
C ALA A 312 -12.25 28.42 -53.08
N LEU A 313 -11.64 27.31 -53.50
CA LEU A 313 -11.98 26.65 -54.77
C LEU A 313 -13.41 26.13 -54.79
N CYS A 314 -13.89 25.53 -53.69
CA CYS A 314 -15.25 25.02 -53.58
C CYS A 314 -16.30 26.13 -53.70
N ASN A 315 -16.02 27.31 -53.13
CA ASN A 315 -16.93 28.47 -53.12
C ASN A 315 -16.81 29.40 -54.33
N SER A 316 -15.94 29.10 -55.31
CA SER A 316 -15.75 29.94 -56.50
C SER A 316 -16.95 29.84 -57.45
N PRO A 317 -17.49 30.97 -57.97
CA PRO A 317 -18.64 30.97 -58.88
C PRO A 317 -18.40 30.24 -60.22
N SER A 318 -17.15 29.93 -60.56
CA SER A 318 -16.82 29.06 -61.71
C SER A 318 -17.25 27.60 -61.54
N ASN A 319 -17.60 27.16 -60.33
CA ASN A 319 -18.19 25.83 -60.09
C ASN A 319 -19.72 25.84 -60.14
N SER A 320 -20.39 27.01 -60.14
CA SER A 320 -21.85 27.06 -60.30
C SER A 320 -22.33 26.87 -61.74
N GLU A 321 -21.42 26.92 -62.73
CA GLU A 321 -21.74 26.60 -64.13
C GLU A 321 -21.61 25.10 -64.45
N TYR A 322 -21.07 24.29 -63.54
CA TYR A 322 -21.05 22.82 -63.64
C TYR A 322 -22.01 22.12 -62.67
N ASP A 323 -22.80 22.87 -61.90
CA ASP A 323 -23.89 22.34 -61.07
C ASP A 323 -25.11 21.85 -61.90
N SER A 324 -25.02 21.89 -63.25
CA SER A 324 -26.08 21.44 -64.17
C SER A 324 -25.75 20.17 -64.97
N TYR A 325 -24.61 19.52 -64.74
CA TYR A 325 -24.33 18.21 -65.37
C TYR A 325 -23.60 17.30 -64.39
N TYR A 326 -24.34 16.27 -63.96
CA TYR A 326 -24.00 15.08 -63.16
C TYR A 326 -24.26 15.16 -61.64
#